data_AF-A0A5C6AGI3-F1
#
_entry.id   AF-A0A5C6AGI3-F1
#
_cell.length_a   1.000
_cell.length_b   1.000
_cell.length_c   1.000
_cell.angle_alpha   90.00
_cell.angle_beta   90.00
_cell.angle_gamma   90.00
#
_symmetry.space_group_name_H-M   'P 1'
#
loop_
_entity.id
_entity.type
_entity.pdbx_description
1 polymer ?
#
loop_
_entity_poly.entity_id
_entity_poly.type
_entity_poly.pdbx_seq_one_letter_code
_entity_poly.pdbx_strand_id
1 'polypeptide(L)'
;MTYWMRRRELDQKTAIMIVIEHFGNVAPGTKCSAVFFDRERIRREKDFYAKLYSENGVHDLEILRAMVSANVPDDPYWLVSLKSGDVATAEITRLHRVDHRTGKIIPDPV
;
A
#
# COMPACT_ATOMS: atom_id res chain seq x y z
N MET A 1 -8.94 -28.62 -10.79
CA MET A 1 -9.97 -28.54 -9.73
C MET A 1 -10.30 -27.07 -9.54
N THR A 2 -11.36 -26.60 -10.18
CA THR A 2 -11.65 -25.18 -10.39
C THR A 2 -12.51 -24.66 -9.24
N TYR A 3 -11.92 -23.88 -8.32
CA TYR A 3 -12.65 -23.34 -7.17
C TYR A 3 -13.15 -21.91 -7.43
N TRP A 4 -14.43 -21.82 -7.76
CA TRP A 4 -15.40 -20.78 -7.38
C TRP A 4 -14.91 -19.35 -7.15
N MET A 5 -14.98 -18.60 -8.24
CA MET A 5 -15.04 -17.14 -8.31
C MET A 5 -16.36 -16.64 -7.67
N ARG A 6 -16.41 -16.53 -6.34
CA ARG A 6 -17.16 -15.45 -5.69
C ARG A 6 -16.12 -14.40 -5.32
N ARG A 7 -16.22 -13.21 -5.91
CA ARG A 7 -15.40 -12.03 -5.61
C ARG A 7 -15.55 -11.71 -4.11
N ARG A 8 -14.83 -12.42 -3.23
CA ARG A 8 -14.70 -12.03 -1.83
C ARG A 8 -13.94 -10.71 -1.88
N GLU A 9 -14.56 -9.66 -1.36
CA GLU A 9 -13.82 -8.44 -1.10
C GLU A 9 -12.61 -8.83 -0.24
N LEU A 10 -11.42 -8.42 -0.67
CA LEU A 10 -10.19 -8.76 0.04
C LEU A 10 -10.29 -8.14 1.44
N ASP A 11 -10.31 -8.97 2.48
CA ASP A 11 -10.34 -8.52 3.86
C ASP A 11 -8.93 -8.22 4.41
N GLN A 12 -8.90 -7.56 5.58
CA GLN A 12 -7.67 -7.14 6.23
C GLN A 12 -6.70 -8.31 6.48
N LYS A 13 -7.22 -9.46 6.93
CA LYS A 13 -6.41 -10.64 7.24
C LYS A 13 -5.79 -11.22 5.98
N THR A 14 -6.56 -11.29 4.90
CA THR A 14 -6.08 -11.82 3.61
C THR A 14 -5.01 -10.92 3.01
N ALA A 15 -5.16 -9.60 3.08
CA ALA A 15 -4.12 -8.67 2.65
C ALA A 15 -2.79 -8.86 3.41
N ILE A 16 -2.84 -9.05 4.73
CA ILE A 16 -1.65 -9.34 5.55
C ILE A 16 -1.00 -10.66 5.12
N MET A 17 -1.79 -11.73 4.96
CA MET A 17 -1.29 -13.04 4.57
C MET A 17 -0.58 -13.01 3.22
N ILE A 18 -1.15 -12.31 2.23
CA ILE A 18 -0.53 -12.12 0.91
C ILE A 18 0.87 -11.52 1.05
N VAL A 19 1.04 -10.49 1.88
CA VAL A 19 2.34 -9.85 2.10
C VAL A 19 3.32 -10.80 2.78
N ILE A 20 2.89 -11.52 3.82
CA ILE A 20 3.75 -12.50 4.52
C ILE A 20 4.21 -13.60 3.57
N GLU A 21 3.29 -14.16 2.78
CA GLU A 21 3.58 -15.21 1.80
C GLU A 21 4.49 -14.72 0.68
N HIS A 22 4.26 -13.50 0.18
CA HIS A 22 5.04 -12.94 -0.92
C HIS A 22 6.50 -12.67 -0.53
N PHE A 23 6.74 -12.14 0.67
CA PHE A 23 8.09 -11.80 1.11
C PHE A 23 8.81 -12.93 1.85
N GLY A 24 8.08 -13.94 2.35
CA GLY A 24 8.59 -15.21 2.90
C GLY A 24 9.46 -15.13 4.16
N ASN A 25 10.02 -13.95 4.47
CA ASN A 25 11.01 -13.71 5.51
C ASN A 25 10.45 -12.80 6.62
N VAL A 26 9.24 -13.12 7.10
CA VAL A 26 8.61 -12.41 8.23
C VAL A 26 8.88 -13.19 9.51
N ALA A 27 9.69 -12.62 10.41
CA ALA A 27 10.08 -13.27 11.65
C ALA A 27 8.86 -13.48 12.59
N PRO A 28 8.81 -14.57 13.38
CA PRO A 28 7.82 -14.73 14.43
C PRO A 28 7.82 -13.53 15.39
N GLY A 29 6.64 -13.13 15.87
CA GLY A 29 6.49 -11.95 16.73
C GLY A 29 6.45 -10.61 15.99
N THR A 30 6.62 -10.58 14.66
CA THR A 30 6.41 -9.38 13.84
C THR A 30 4.96 -8.88 14.00
N LYS A 31 4.80 -7.60 14.36
CA LYS A 31 3.47 -6.99 14.41
C LYS A 31 3.04 -6.63 13.00
N CYS A 32 1.85 -7.09 12.61
CA CYS A 32 1.25 -6.79 11.33
C CYS A 32 -0.05 -6.01 11.51
N SER A 33 -0.29 -5.03 10.63
CA SER A 33 -1.56 -4.33 10.52
C SER A 33 -1.84 -4.01 9.06
N ALA A 34 -3.10 -3.82 8.71
CA ALA A 34 -3.46 -3.36 7.38
C ALA A 34 -4.60 -2.34 7.43
N VAL A 35 -4.53 -1.35 6.55
CA VAL A 35 -5.51 -0.27 6.46
C VAL A 35 -6.01 -0.19 5.03
N PHE A 36 -7.33 -0.17 4.86
CA PHE A 36 -7.93 -0.03 3.54
C PHE A 36 -7.89 1.43 3.07
N PHE A 37 -7.42 1.63 1.85
CA PHE A 37 -7.44 2.89 1.13
C PHE A 37 -8.55 2.81 0.08
N ASP A 38 -9.70 3.36 0.45
CA ASP A 38 -10.82 3.53 -0.47
C ASP A 38 -10.59 4.73 -1.41
N ARG A 39 -11.54 4.96 -2.32
CA ARG A 39 -11.45 6.03 -3.32
C ARG A 39 -11.35 7.42 -2.69
N GLU A 40 -12.04 7.67 -1.58
CA GLU A 40 -12.01 8.98 -0.92
C GLU A 40 -10.66 9.22 -0.23
N ARG A 41 -10.10 8.20 0.41
CA ARG A 41 -8.77 8.27 1.01
C ARG A 41 -7.68 8.43 -0.04
N ILE A 42 -7.77 7.70 -1.16
CA ILE A 42 -6.88 7.85 -2.31
C ILE A 42 -6.96 9.28 -2.86
N ARG A 43 -8.16 9.84 -3.04
CA ARG A 43 -8.33 11.22 -3.49
C ARG A 43 -7.60 12.21 -2.57
N ARG A 44 -7.76 12.07 -1.26
CA ARG A 44 -7.06 12.93 -0.28
C ARG A 44 -5.54 12.76 -0.31
N GLU A 45 -5.05 11.54 -0.52
CA GLU A 45 -3.61 11.28 -0.67
C GLU A 45 -3.06 11.95 -1.93
N LYS A 46 -3.78 11.85 -3.06
CA LYS A 46 -3.41 12.56 -4.29
C LYS A 46 -3.40 14.07 -4.12
N ASP A 47 -4.40 14.63 -3.44
CA ASP A 47 -4.46 16.06 -3.15
C ASP A 47 -3.27 16.50 -2.28
N PHE A 48 -2.86 15.66 -1.31
CA PHE A 48 -1.68 15.90 -0.49
C PHE A 48 -0.38 15.90 -1.32
N TYR A 49 -0.17 14.89 -2.17
CA TYR A 49 1.02 14.83 -3.04
C TYR A 49 1.04 15.97 -4.07
N ALA A 50 -0.11 16.32 -4.65
CA ALA A 50 -0.22 17.44 -5.58
C ALA A 50 0.18 18.75 -4.90
N LYS A 51 -0.28 18.97 -3.66
CA LYS A 51 0.13 20.13 -2.87
C LYS A 51 1.63 20.11 -2.55
N LEU A 52 2.15 18.97 -2.10
CA LEU A 52 3.56 18.81 -1.76
C LEU A 52 4.49 19.13 -2.94
N TYR A 53 4.19 18.61 -4.13
CA TYR A 53 5.00 18.88 -5.31
C TYR A 53 4.88 20.31 -5.81
N SER A 54 3.69 20.90 -5.75
CA SER A 54 3.48 22.31 -6.06
C SER A 54 4.30 23.23 -5.14
N GLU A 55 4.28 22.96 -3.83
CA GLU A 55 5.07 23.69 -2.84
C GLU A 55 6.60 23.52 -3.06
N ASN A 56 7.01 22.42 -3.68
CA ASN A 56 8.40 22.15 -4.06
C ASN A 56 8.78 22.64 -5.47
N GLY A 57 7.93 23.43 -6.13
CA GLY A 57 8.26 24.11 -7.37
C GLY A 57 7.71 23.46 -8.66
N VAL A 58 6.98 22.35 -8.56
CA VAL A 58 6.37 21.69 -9.72
C VAL A 58 5.01 22.34 -10.03
N HIS A 59 5.00 23.25 -10.99
CA HIS A 59 3.80 24.03 -11.35
C HIS A 59 3.16 23.57 -12.68
N ASP A 60 3.88 22.82 -13.50
CA ASP A 60 3.31 22.23 -14.71
C ASP A 60 2.30 21.14 -14.34
N LEU A 61 1.06 21.29 -14.81
CA LEU A 61 -0.04 20.41 -14.43
C LEU A 61 0.11 18.99 -14.96
N GLU A 62 0.72 18.80 -16.13
CA GLU A 62 0.92 17.46 -16.70
C GLU A 62 2.01 16.73 -15.92
N ILE A 63 3.12 17.41 -15.62
CA ILE A 63 4.20 16.87 -14.78
C ILE A 63 3.67 16.55 -13.39
N LEU A 64 2.90 17.45 -12.78
CA LEU A 64 2.31 17.25 -11.45
C LEU A 64 1.43 15.98 -11.41
N ARG A 65 0.54 15.82 -12.39
CA ARG A 65 -0.33 14.63 -12.48
C ARG A 65 0.47 13.35 -12.66
N ALA A 66 1.50 13.38 -13.51
CA ALA A 66 2.38 12.23 -13.72
C ALA A 66 3.12 11.84 -12.43
N MET A 67 3.67 12.82 -11.70
CA MET A 67 4.36 12.59 -10.43
C MET A 67 3.42 12.01 -9.37
N VAL A 68 2.20 12.55 -9.25
CA VAL A 68 1.20 12.02 -8.31
C VAL A 68 0.80 10.59 -8.68
N SER A 69 0.52 10.31 -9.96
CA SER A 69 0.14 8.97 -10.44
C SER A 69 1.25 7.93 -10.25
N ALA A 70 2.52 8.35 -10.37
CA ALA A 70 3.65 7.48 -10.07
C ALA A 70 3.71 7.08 -8.59
N ASN A 71 3.26 7.94 -7.67
CA ASN A 71 3.39 7.73 -6.23
C ASN A 71 2.13 7.18 -5.54
N VAL A 72 0.94 7.42 -6.11
CA VAL A 72 -0.34 7.08 -5.51
C VAL A 72 -1.20 6.27 -6.50
N PRO A 73 -1.53 5.01 -6.19
CA PRO A 73 -2.40 4.19 -7.03
C PRO A 73 -3.78 4.82 -7.29
N ASP A 74 -4.35 4.54 -8.46
CA ASP A 74 -5.69 4.99 -8.83
C ASP A 74 -6.82 4.15 -8.23
N ASP A 75 -6.58 2.85 -8.08
CA ASP A 75 -7.55 1.87 -7.58
C ASP A 75 -7.39 1.62 -6.07
N PRO A 76 -8.48 1.24 -5.36
CA PRO A 76 -8.42 0.87 -3.96
C PRO A 76 -7.38 -0.21 -3.64
N TYR A 77 -6.70 -0.06 -2.50
CA TYR A 77 -5.68 -0.99 -2.05
C TYR A 77 -5.66 -1.13 -0.53
N TRP A 78 -5.00 -2.18 -0.05
CA TRP A 78 -4.64 -2.34 1.36
C TRP A 78 -3.19 -1.91 1.57
N LEU A 79 -2.97 -1.00 2.53
CA LEU A 79 -1.64 -0.67 3.02
C LEU A 79 -1.34 -1.56 4.22
N VAL A 80 -0.44 -2.51 4.03
CA VAL A 80 0.00 -3.47 5.05
C VAL A 80 1.30 -2.97 5.66
N SER A 81 1.35 -2.95 6.99
CA SER A 81 2.54 -2.62 7.77
C SER A 81 3.08 -3.87 8.45
N LEU A 82 4.37 -4.13 8.27
CA LEU A 82 5.13 -5.14 8.99
C LEU A 82 6.16 -4.43 9.86
N LYS A 83 6.01 -4.55 11.18
CA LYS A 83 6.87 -3.92 12.16
C LYS A 83 7.72 -4.96 12.86
N SER A 84 9.00 -4.99 12.52
CA SER A 84 10.00 -5.88 13.11
C SER A 84 10.91 -5.10 14.06
N GLY A 85 11.04 -5.59 15.28
CA GLY A 85 11.97 -5.05 16.28
C GLY A 85 11.90 -5.87 17.56
N ASP A 86 13.05 -6.14 18.15
CA ASP A 86 13.16 -6.55 19.54
C ASP A 86 13.50 -5.32 20.39
N VAL A 87 13.18 -5.34 21.67
CA VAL A 87 13.23 -4.20 22.63
C VAL A 87 14.59 -3.47 22.64
N ALA A 88 15.65 -4.10 22.13
CA ALA A 88 17.00 -3.56 22.02
C ALA A 88 17.37 -2.87 20.69
N THR A 89 16.52 -2.90 19.65
CA THR A 89 16.84 -2.32 18.32
C THR A 89 15.70 -1.45 17.76
N ALA A 90 16.07 -0.42 16.99
CA ALA A 90 15.11 0.49 16.39
C ALA A 90 14.08 -0.28 15.55
N GLU A 91 12.80 -0.03 15.81
CA GLU A 91 11.71 -0.74 15.13
C GLU A 91 11.70 -0.40 13.64
N ILE A 92 11.97 -1.39 12.79
CA ILE A 92 11.90 -1.25 11.33
C ILE A 92 10.45 -1.50 10.91
N THR A 93 9.82 -0.47 10.33
CA THR A 93 8.47 -0.58 9.75
C THR A 93 8.59 -0.65 8.24
N ARG A 94 8.11 -1.75 7.64
CA ARG A 94 7.99 -1.92 6.19
C ARG A 94 6.53 -1.77 5.80
N LEU A 95 6.26 -0.98 4.77
CA LEU A 95 4.93 -0.76 4.23
C LEU A 95 4.83 -1.46 2.87
N HIS A 96 3.71 -2.12 2.62
CA HIS A 96 3.46 -2.83 1.38
C HIS A 96 2.03 -2.56 0.92
N ARG A 97 1.84 -2.36 -0.39
CA ARG A 97 0.53 -2.11 -0.98
C ARG A 97 0.02 -3.39 -1.65
N VAL A 98 -1.24 -3.74 -1.40
CA VAL A 98 -1.93 -4.88 -2.02
C VAL A 98 -3.17 -4.39 -2.75
N ASP A 99 -3.24 -4.64 -4.05
CA ASP A 99 -4.40 -4.29 -4.86
C ASP A 99 -5.66 -5.01 -4.34
N HIS A 100 -6.70 -4.25 -4.01
CA HIS A 100 -7.90 -4.78 -3.38
C HIS A 100 -8.68 -5.74 -4.27
N ARG A 101 -8.59 -5.57 -5.60
CA ARG A 101 -9.39 -6.31 -6.58
C ARG A 101 -8.72 -7.62 -6.99
N THR A 102 -7.40 -7.64 -7.02
CA THR A 102 -6.58 -8.72 -7.56
C THR A 102 -5.77 -9.46 -6.51
N GLY A 103 -5.57 -8.86 -5.32
CA GLY A 103 -4.71 -9.42 -4.28
C GLY A 103 -3.22 -9.41 -4.66
N LYS A 104 -2.81 -8.65 -5.68
CA LYS A 104 -1.42 -8.56 -6.10
C LYS A 104 -0.68 -7.47 -5.32
N ILE A 105 0.61 -7.68 -5.08
CA ILE A 105 1.49 -6.63 -4.55
C ILE A 105 1.60 -5.52 -5.59
N ILE A 106 1.35 -4.28 -5.16
CA ILE A 106 1.66 -3.09 -5.94
C ILE A 106 3.10 -2.71 -5.58
N PRO A 107 4.02 -2.64 -6.55
CA PRO A 107 5.40 -2.27 -6.27
C PRO A 107 5.48 -0.85 -5.71
N ASP A 108 6.50 -0.59 -4.89
CA ASP A 108 6.79 0.75 -4.44
C ASP A 108 7.16 1.65 -5.63
N PRO A 109 6.83 2.95 -5.58
CA PRO A 109 7.30 3.91 -6.56
C PRO A 109 8.83 3.88 -6.66
N VAL A 110 9.35 3.92 -7.89
CA VAL A 110 10.79 3.97 -8.21
C VAL A 110 11.31 5.39 -8.21
#